data_AF-A0A259CZR8-F1
#
_entry.id   AF-A0A259CZR8-F1
#
_cell.length_a   1.000
_cell.length_b   1.000
_cell.length_c   1.000
_cell.angle_alpha   90.00
_cell.angle_beta   90.00
_cell.angle_gamma   90.00
#
_symmetry.space_group_name_H-M   'P 1'
#
loop_
_entity.id
_entity.type
_entity.pdbx_description
1 polymer ?
#
loop_
_entity_poly.entity_id
_entity_poly.type
_entity_poly.pdbx_seq_one_letter_code
_entity_poly.pdbx_strand_id
1 'polypeptide(L)'
;EESGVLKDFPPVITPEQALEVPRKNLMLIVTGSQGERRAASAQLSRGKYLGIELKEGDTFLFSSKIIPGNERGVYAIVNALSEKGVDIVDDSNGLYHVSGHANRPDLEHVHRLFLPDMLIPMHGEHRHLREHARIGLEAGIASAVVTNGMMMDITGDVPKLAEHIEAGRTYLDGSVLIGALDGVVRNRIRMALNGLAMVTVIMDEQDQPLGEAWVELMGLPETGKGGRNLAEVLETELTEFLDGAGRKLLSNDDKMDEALRKIVRQVSMEEIGKKPEVIVVVSRLAAE
;
A
#
# COMPACT_ATOMS: atom_id res chain seq x y z
N GLU A 1 3.71 -33.14 11.69
CA GLU A 1 4.09 -34.57 11.77
C GLU A 1 4.72 -35.07 10.48
N GLU A 2 4.12 -34.82 9.31
CA GLU A 2 4.65 -35.29 8.00
C GLU A 2 6.09 -34.82 7.71
N SER A 3 6.48 -33.61 8.13
CA SER A 3 7.85 -33.11 7.98
C SER A 3 8.81 -33.54 9.09
N GLY A 4 8.32 -34.16 10.17
CA GLY A 4 9.13 -34.56 11.34
C GLY A 4 9.68 -33.42 12.21
N VAL A 5 9.30 -32.16 11.95
CA VAL A 5 9.78 -30.97 12.70
C VAL A 5 9.20 -30.88 14.11
N LEU A 6 7.92 -31.25 14.27
CA LEU A 6 7.21 -31.25 15.55
C LEU A 6 6.89 -32.69 15.93
N LYS A 7 7.79 -33.32 16.70
CA LYS A 7 7.67 -34.73 17.10
C LYS A 7 6.84 -34.94 18.36
N ASP A 8 6.92 -33.99 19.29
CA ASP A 8 6.30 -34.07 20.62
C ASP A 8 5.36 -32.89 20.86
N PHE A 9 4.59 -32.49 19.84
CA PHE A 9 3.63 -31.40 19.99
C PHE A 9 2.45 -31.86 20.85
N PRO A 10 1.97 -31.04 21.81
CA PRO A 10 0.87 -31.44 22.67
C PRO A 10 -0.43 -31.67 21.87
N PRO A 11 -1.33 -32.54 22.34
CA PRO A 11 -2.64 -32.71 21.72
C PRO A 11 -3.38 -31.37 21.62
N VAL A 12 -3.92 -31.09 20.43
CA VAL A 12 -4.75 -29.92 20.19
C VAL A 12 -6.23 -30.28 20.36
N ILE A 13 -7.02 -29.30 20.78
CA ILE A 13 -8.48 -29.41 20.89
C ILE A 13 -9.15 -28.49 19.88
N THR A 14 -10.39 -28.81 19.54
CA THR A 14 -11.21 -27.98 18.66
C THR A 14 -11.63 -26.67 19.36
N PRO A 15 -11.95 -25.60 18.61
CA PRO A 15 -12.50 -24.37 19.18
C PRO A 15 -13.75 -24.61 20.04
N GLU A 16 -14.61 -25.56 19.66
CA GLU A 16 -15.81 -25.93 20.40
C GLU A 16 -15.47 -26.53 21.76
N GLN A 17 -14.51 -27.47 21.81
CA GLN A 17 -14.02 -28.05 23.07
C GLN A 17 -13.31 -27.02 23.95
N ALA A 18 -12.62 -26.05 23.36
CA ALA A 18 -11.91 -25.01 24.09
C ALA A 18 -12.85 -24.17 24.97
N LEU A 19 -14.14 -24.05 24.62
CA LEU A 19 -15.14 -23.33 25.42
C LEU A 19 -15.45 -24.02 26.76
N GLU A 20 -15.20 -25.32 26.85
CA GLU A 20 -15.43 -26.12 28.06
C GLU A 20 -14.19 -26.22 28.95
N VAL A 21 -13.03 -25.81 28.44
CA VAL A 21 -11.76 -25.84 29.19
C VAL A 21 -11.67 -24.63 30.13
N PRO A 22 -11.37 -24.83 31.43
CA PRO A 22 -11.12 -23.72 32.34
C PRO A 22 -10.01 -22.79 31.80
N ARG A 23 -10.23 -21.48 31.82
CA ARG A 23 -9.31 -20.48 31.19
C ARG A 23 -7.83 -20.68 31.54
N LYS A 24 -7.53 -20.96 32.82
CA LYS A 24 -6.16 -21.21 33.32
C LYS A 24 -5.45 -22.43 32.72
N ASN A 25 -6.19 -23.31 32.05
CA ASN A 25 -5.70 -24.54 31.41
C ASN A 25 -5.80 -24.46 29.87
N LEU A 26 -6.09 -23.27 29.32
CA LEU A 26 -6.28 -23.07 27.88
C LEU A 26 -5.19 -22.15 27.32
N MET A 27 -4.47 -22.63 26.30
CA MET A 27 -3.56 -21.82 25.50
C MET A 27 -4.09 -21.74 24.08
N LEU A 28 -4.17 -20.52 23.54
CA LEU A 28 -4.57 -20.27 22.16
C LEU A 28 -3.34 -19.86 21.36
N ILE A 29 -3.03 -20.60 20.30
CA ILE A 29 -2.04 -20.20 19.29
C ILE A 29 -2.82 -19.64 18.11
N VAL A 30 -2.68 -18.33 17.87
CA VAL A 30 -3.51 -17.60 16.91
C VAL A 30 -2.66 -16.84 15.90
N THR A 31 -3.17 -16.73 14.69
CA THR A 31 -2.57 -15.92 13.62
C THR A 31 -2.82 -14.42 13.85
N GLY A 32 -2.04 -13.57 13.18
CA GLY A 32 -2.33 -12.14 13.06
C GLY A 32 -1.42 -11.23 13.88
N SER A 33 -0.17 -11.64 14.04
CA SER A 33 0.80 -10.90 14.85
C SER A 33 1.20 -9.55 14.24
N GLN A 34 0.86 -9.30 12.96
CA GLN A 34 1.20 -8.08 12.23
C GLN A 34 -0.02 -7.16 12.00
N GLY A 35 -1.11 -7.36 12.73
CA GLY A 35 -2.26 -6.46 12.66
C GLY A 35 -3.23 -6.75 11.52
N GLU A 36 -3.17 -7.93 10.91
CA GLU A 36 -4.02 -8.28 9.78
C GLU A 36 -5.49 -8.32 10.18
N ARG A 37 -6.30 -7.45 9.59
CA ARG A 37 -7.71 -7.21 10.00
C ARG A 37 -8.56 -8.47 10.09
N ARG A 38 -8.33 -9.47 9.22
CA ARG A 38 -9.08 -10.74 9.15
C ARG A 38 -8.50 -11.84 10.03
N ALA A 39 -7.31 -11.67 10.60
CA ALA A 39 -6.68 -12.70 11.41
C ALA A 39 -7.33 -12.83 12.79
N ALA A 40 -7.11 -13.99 13.41
CA ALA A 40 -7.72 -14.36 14.69
C ALA A 40 -7.42 -13.34 15.82
N SER A 41 -6.19 -12.84 15.94
CA SER A 41 -5.82 -11.80 16.94
C SER A 41 -6.71 -10.55 16.85
N ALA A 42 -6.94 -10.06 15.63
CA ALA A 42 -7.72 -8.87 15.37
C ALA A 42 -9.22 -9.10 15.60
N GLN A 43 -9.70 -10.33 15.40
CA GLN A 43 -11.10 -10.70 15.70
C GLN A 43 -11.31 -10.84 17.21
N LEU A 44 -10.37 -11.46 17.92
CA LEU A 44 -10.39 -11.59 19.39
C LEU A 44 -10.34 -10.22 20.08
N SER A 45 -9.55 -9.27 19.57
CA SER A 45 -9.49 -7.93 20.15
C SER A 45 -10.80 -7.15 19.98
N ARG A 46 -11.50 -7.31 18.85
CA ARG A 46 -12.77 -6.60 18.57
C ARG A 46 -14.01 -7.26 19.19
N GLY A 47 -13.90 -8.47 19.73
CA GLY A 47 -15.06 -9.18 20.28
C GLY A 47 -14.81 -10.65 20.43
N LYS A 48 -15.53 -11.44 19.63
CA LYS A 48 -15.58 -12.89 19.69
C LYS A 48 -14.98 -13.52 18.43
N TYR A 49 -14.23 -14.59 18.58
CA TYR A 49 -13.72 -15.40 17.47
C TYR A 49 -14.01 -16.87 17.76
N LEU A 50 -14.76 -17.54 16.86
CA LEU A 50 -15.16 -18.95 17.02
C LEU A 50 -15.76 -19.29 18.39
N GLY A 51 -16.57 -18.39 18.95
CA GLY A 51 -17.17 -18.61 20.27
C GLY A 51 -16.29 -18.16 21.45
N ILE A 52 -15.02 -17.83 21.22
CA ILE A 52 -14.06 -17.44 22.25
C ILE A 52 -14.01 -15.92 22.37
N GLU A 53 -14.02 -15.43 23.61
CA GLU A 53 -13.88 -14.02 23.93
C GLU A 53 -12.83 -13.84 25.03
N LEU A 54 -11.92 -12.89 24.81
CA LEU A 54 -10.93 -12.47 25.80
C LEU A 54 -11.57 -11.55 26.83
N LYS A 55 -11.15 -11.70 28.09
CA LYS A 55 -11.70 -11.02 29.26
C LYS A 55 -10.58 -10.50 30.16
N GLU A 56 -10.96 -9.66 31.10
CA GLU A 56 -10.07 -9.17 32.15
C GLU A 56 -9.34 -10.33 32.85
N GLY A 57 -8.02 -10.19 32.97
CA GLY A 57 -7.12 -11.20 33.57
C GLY A 57 -6.62 -12.30 32.62
N ASP A 58 -7.03 -12.30 31.35
CA ASP A 58 -6.31 -13.09 30.35
C ASP A 58 -4.98 -12.43 29.98
N THR A 59 -4.05 -13.23 29.45
CA THR A 59 -2.79 -12.72 28.89
C THR A 59 -2.73 -12.93 27.38
N PHE A 60 -2.33 -11.90 26.65
CA PHE A 60 -2.04 -11.97 25.21
C PHE A 60 -0.55 -11.70 24.95
N LEU A 61 0.16 -12.70 24.44
CA LEU A 61 1.58 -12.61 24.11
C LEU A 61 1.79 -12.34 22.61
N PHE A 62 2.43 -11.22 22.29
CA PHE A 62 2.98 -10.94 20.96
C PHE A 62 4.40 -11.50 20.86
N SER A 63 4.53 -12.77 20.49
CA SER A 63 5.83 -13.43 20.22
C SER A 63 6.36 -13.06 18.81
N SER A 64 6.41 -11.76 18.51
CA SER A 64 6.87 -11.26 17.21
C SER A 64 7.30 -9.81 17.31
N LYS A 65 8.24 -9.40 16.46
CA LYS A 65 8.52 -8.00 16.21
C LYS A 65 7.56 -7.42 15.18
N ILE A 66 7.12 -6.18 15.40
CA ILE A 66 6.35 -5.42 14.42
C ILE A 66 7.22 -5.16 13.20
N ILE A 67 6.76 -5.59 12.03
CA ILE A 67 7.42 -5.29 10.76
C ILE A 67 7.13 -3.82 10.41
N PRO A 68 8.14 -3.05 9.97
CA PRO A 68 7.96 -1.65 9.57
C PRO A 68 6.78 -1.47 8.59
N GLY A 69 5.86 -0.58 8.93
CA GLY A 69 4.62 -0.32 8.17
C GLY A 69 3.36 -0.94 8.78
N ASN A 70 3.48 -1.89 9.70
CA ASN A 70 2.34 -2.57 10.35
C ASN A 70 1.98 -2.01 11.73
N GLU A 71 2.68 -0.98 12.21
CA GLU A 71 2.57 -0.44 13.56
C GLU A 71 1.13 -0.05 13.90
N ARG A 72 0.46 0.66 12.99
CA ARG A 72 -0.92 1.13 13.21
C ARG A 72 -1.90 -0.04 13.40
N GLY A 73 -1.74 -1.10 12.63
CA GLY A 73 -2.60 -2.28 12.72
C GLY A 73 -2.39 -3.02 14.04
N VAL A 74 -1.13 -3.23 14.42
CA VAL A 74 -0.78 -3.91 15.67
C VAL A 74 -1.24 -3.09 16.89
N TYR A 75 -0.95 -1.79 16.94
CA TYR A 75 -1.34 -0.95 18.09
C TYR A 75 -2.85 -0.82 18.24
N ALA A 76 -3.63 -0.86 17.15
CA ALA A 76 -5.09 -0.92 17.24
C ALA A 76 -5.57 -2.20 17.95
N ILE A 77 -4.91 -3.34 17.72
CA ILE A 77 -5.22 -4.60 18.43
C ILE A 77 -4.83 -4.48 19.90
N VAL A 78 -3.62 -4.00 20.19
CA VAL A 78 -3.10 -3.78 21.55
C VAL A 78 -4.07 -2.91 22.36
N ASN A 79 -4.49 -1.78 21.81
CA ASN A 79 -5.43 -0.87 22.49
C ASN A 79 -6.78 -1.54 22.76
N ALA A 80 -7.35 -2.23 21.77
CA ALA A 80 -8.63 -2.93 21.94
C ALA A 80 -8.57 -4.08 22.97
N LEU A 81 -7.42 -4.76 23.09
CA LEU A 81 -7.19 -5.76 24.14
C LEU A 81 -7.04 -5.09 25.52
N SER A 82 -6.30 -3.99 25.58
CA SER A 82 -6.11 -3.21 26.81
C SER A 82 -7.43 -2.66 27.34
N GLU A 83 -8.33 -2.20 26.47
CA GLU A 83 -9.68 -1.75 26.83
C GLU A 83 -10.53 -2.86 27.47
N LYS A 84 -10.22 -4.14 27.20
CA LYS A 84 -10.87 -5.31 27.80
C LYS A 84 -10.24 -5.78 29.12
N GLY A 85 -9.18 -5.11 29.58
CA GLY A 85 -8.41 -5.53 30.75
C GLY A 85 -7.55 -6.78 30.52
N VAL A 86 -7.21 -7.08 29.27
CA VAL A 86 -6.28 -8.17 28.93
C VAL A 86 -4.85 -7.71 29.19
N ASP A 87 -4.07 -8.53 29.88
CA ASP A 87 -2.64 -8.29 30.11
C ASP A 87 -1.86 -8.55 28.84
N ILE A 88 -1.07 -7.57 28.40
CA ILE A 88 -0.35 -7.64 27.13
C ILE A 88 1.13 -7.83 27.42
N VAL A 89 1.70 -8.86 26.80
CA VAL A 89 3.14 -9.12 26.84
C VAL A 89 3.68 -8.96 25.42
N ASP A 90 4.67 -8.09 25.26
CA ASP A 90 5.35 -7.87 23.99
C ASP A 90 6.85 -8.23 24.08
N ASP A 91 7.56 -8.08 22.96
CA ASP A 91 8.99 -8.38 22.87
C ASP A 91 9.89 -7.19 23.27
N SER A 92 9.39 -6.22 24.04
CA SER A 92 10.20 -5.06 24.46
C SER A 92 11.50 -5.44 25.19
N ASN A 93 11.53 -6.62 25.84
CA ASN A 93 12.69 -7.16 26.55
C ASN A 93 13.50 -8.22 25.76
N GLY A 94 13.15 -8.51 24.50
CA GLY A 94 13.87 -9.47 23.63
C GLY A 94 13.80 -10.94 24.07
N LEU A 95 12.90 -11.27 24.99
CA LEU A 95 12.76 -12.62 25.55
C LEU A 95 11.91 -13.54 24.67
N TYR A 96 10.94 -12.97 23.96
CA TYR A 96 9.87 -13.74 23.31
C TYR A 96 10.00 -13.78 21.80
N HIS A 97 10.89 -12.99 21.22
CA HIS A 97 11.20 -13.03 19.81
C HIS A 97 12.68 -12.73 19.54
N VAL A 98 13.23 -13.46 18.57
CA VAL A 98 14.56 -13.22 18.03
C VAL A 98 14.46 -13.03 16.52
N SER A 99 15.31 -12.17 15.98
CA SER A 99 15.43 -12.00 14.54
C SER A 99 15.82 -13.33 13.88
N GLY A 100 15.15 -13.68 12.77
CA GLY A 100 15.58 -14.78 11.91
C GLY A 100 16.80 -14.43 11.04
N HIS A 101 17.26 -13.17 11.05
CA HIS A 101 18.41 -12.69 10.30
C HIS A 101 19.64 -12.52 11.19
N ALA A 102 20.79 -12.93 10.65
CA ALA A 102 22.12 -12.78 11.23
C ALA A 102 22.44 -11.31 11.55
N ASN A 103 23.01 -11.07 12.73
CA ASN A 103 23.54 -9.77 13.12
C ASN A 103 25.02 -9.64 12.72
N ARG A 104 25.66 -8.50 13.05
CA ARG A 104 27.08 -8.26 12.69
C ARG A 104 28.01 -9.39 13.18
N PRO A 105 28.05 -9.77 14.48
CA PRO A 105 28.86 -10.89 14.94
C PRO A 105 28.66 -12.19 14.15
N ASP A 106 27.41 -12.52 13.79
CA ASP A 106 27.08 -13.70 12.99
C ASP A 106 27.65 -13.59 11.56
N LEU A 107 27.49 -12.42 10.91
CA LEU A 107 28.03 -12.16 9.57
C LEU A 107 29.55 -12.26 9.54
N GLU A 108 30.23 -11.66 10.53
CA GLU A 108 31.69 -11.73 10.65
C GLU A 108 32.17 -13.15 10.95
N HIS A 109 31.39 -13.93 11.73
CA HIS A 109 31.69 -15.34 11.97
C HIS A 109 31.64 -16.15 10.66
N VAL A 110 30.62 -15.92 9.83
CA VAL A 110 30.52 -16.52 8.49
C VAL A 110 31.71 -16.11 7.62
N HIS A 111 32.10 -14.83 7.62
CA HIS A 111 33.29 -14.37 6.88
C HIS A 111 34.56 -15.13 7.27
N ARG A 112 34.79 -15.32 8.57
CA ARG A 112 35.95 -16.08 9.09
C ARG A 112 35.88 -17.57 8.79
N LEU A 113 34.67 -18.13 8.65
CA LEU A 113 34.48 -19.55 8.34
C LEU A 113 34.72 -19.84 6.85
N PHE A 114 34.23 -18.97 5.97
CA PHE A 114 34.32 -19.18 4.52
C PHE A 114 35.60 -18.62 3.90
N LEU A 115 36.24 -17.62 4.52
CA LEU A 115 37.41 -16.92 3.99
C LEU A 115 37.23 -16.50 2.52
N PRO A 116 36.16 -15.74 2.18
CA PRO A 116 35.87 -15.42 0.79
C PRO A 116 36.86 -14.41 0.23
N ASP A 117 37.27 -14.58 -1.03
CA ASP A 117 38.06 -13.58 -1.76
C ASP A 117 37.24 -12.30 -2.03
N MET A 118 35.93 -12.47 -2.25
CA MET A 118 34.99 -11.38 -2.47
C MET A 118 33.67 -11.57 -1.69
N LEU A 119 33.08 -10.47 -1.25
CA LEU A 119 31.78 -10.39 -0.61
C LEU A 119 30.81 -9.56 -1.45
N ILE A 120 29.71 -10.15 -1.89
CA ILE A 120 28.58 -9.43 -2.48
C ILE A 120 27.40 -9.49 -1.51
N PRO A 121 27.09 -8.40 -0.78
CA PRO A 121 25.93 -8.35 0.09
C PRO A 121 24.63 -8.50 -0.69
N MET A 122 23.71 -9.30 -0.15
CA MET A 122 22.40 -9.57 -0.73
C MET A 122 21.31 -9.44 0.34
N HIS A 123 20.04 -9.40 -0.09
CA HIS A 123 18.86 -9.43 0.78
C HIS A 123 18.78 -8.29 1.81
N GLY A 124 18.65 -7.05 1.32
CA GLY A 124 18.34 -5.89 2.16
C GLY A 124 18.16 -4.61 1.35
N GLU A 125 17.58 -3.58 1.96
CA GLU A 125 17.62 -2.23 1.40
C GLU A 125 19.07 -1.73 1.23
N HIS A 126 19.28 -0.75 0.36
CA HIS A 126 20.62 -0.25 0.02
C HIS A 126 21.49 0.08 1.25
N ARG A 127 20.91 0.64 2.31
CA ARG A 127 21.62 0.92 3.57
C ARG A 127 22.19 -0.34 4.24
N HIS A 128 21.48 -1.46 4.19
CA HIS A 128 21.94 -2.74 4.74
C HIS A 128 23.06 -3.32 3.88
N LEU A 129 22.91 -3.28 2.55
CA LEU A 129 23.93 -3.75 1.62
C LEU A 129 25.24 -2.97 1.78
N ARG A 130 25.14 -1.65 1.88
CA ARG A 130 26.28 -0.77 2.13
C ARG A 130 26.99 -1.10 3.45
N GLU A 131 26.22 -1.35 4.49
CA GLU A 131 26.78 -1.66 5.80
C GLU A 131 27.46 -3.04 5.82
N HIS A 132 26.88 -4.04 5.17
CA HIS A 132 27.51 -5.36 5.06
C HIS A 132 28.76 -5.34 4.18
N ALA A 133 28.75 -4.57 3.09
CA ALA A 133 29.95 -4.33 2.27
C ALA A 133 31.06 -3.68 3.11
N ARG A 134 30.71 -2.68 3.94
CA ARG A 134 31.65 -2.03 4.87
C ARG A 134 32.27 -3.03 5.84
N ILE A 135 31.46 -3.92 6.44
CA ILE A 135 31.95 -4.99 7.33
C ILE A 135 32.98 -5.87 6.61
N GLY A 136 32.70 -6.30 5.37
CA GLY A 136 33.63 -7.11 4.58
C GLY A 136 34.93 -6.38 4.28
N LEU A 137 34.84 -5.12 3.83
CA LEU A 137 36.01 -4.29 3.52
C LEU A 137 36.90 -4.06 4.75
N GLU A 138 36.31 -3.84 5.94
CA GLU A 138 37.05 -3.71 7.20
C GLU A 138 37.76 -4.99 7.61
N ALA A 139 37.22 -6.15 7.22
CA ALA A 139 37.86 -7.44 7.37
C ALA A 139 38.88 -7.76 6.25
N GLY A 140 39.11 -6.84 5.31
CA GLY A 140 40.04 -7.02 4.20
C GLY A 140 39.48 -7.83 3.02
N ILE A 141 38.17 -8.05 2.96
CA ILE A 141 37.49 -8.79 1.89
C ILE A 141 37.02 -7.80 0.82
N ALA A 142 37.37 -8.04 -0.45
CA ALA A 142 36.90 -7.20 -1.54
C ALA A 142 35.37 -7.22 -1.64
N SER A 143 34.71 -6.08 -1.69
CA SER A 143 33.24 -6.03 -1.69
C SER A 143 32.68 -4.89 -2.53
N ALA A 144 31.46 -5.08 -3.03
CA ALA A 144 30.72 -4.07 -3.76
C ALA A 144 29.23 -4.13 -3.42
N VAL A 145 28.56 -2.97 -3.44
CA VAL A 145 27.09 -2.89 -3.33
C VAL A 145 26.51 -3.14 -4.70
N VAL A 146 25.74 -4.22 -4.85
CA VAL A 146 25.10 -4.61 -6.11
C VAL A 146 23.60 -4.45 -5.97
N THR A 147 22.98 -3.70 -6.88
CA THR A 147 21.52 -3.51 -6.91
C THR A 147 20.90 -4.23 -8.10
N ASN A 148 19.58 -4.46 -8.05
CA ASN A 148 18.84 -5.07 -9.16
C ASN A 148 19.19 -4.40 -10.50
N GLY A 149 19.55 -5.22 -11.49
CA GLY A 149 19.94 -4.74 -12.82
C GLY A 149 21.45 -4.49 -13.01
N MET A 150 22.26 -4.46 -11.95
CA MET A 150 23.71 -4.37 -12.10
C MET A 150 24.32 -5.73 -12.41
N MET A 151 25.14 -5.82 -13.47
CA MET A 151 25.97 -6.98 -13.76
C MET A 151 27.39 -6.73 -13.30
N MET A 152 27.93 -7.63 -12.48
CA MET A 152 29.27 -7.52 -11.91
C MET A 152 30.20 -8.59 -12.51
N ASP A 153 31.36 -8.17 -12.96
CA ASP A 153 32.50 -9.04 -13.24
C ASP A 153 33.21 -9.38 -11.92
N ILE A 154 33.32 -10.67 -11.64
CA ILE A 154 33.94 -11.25 -10.45
C ILE A 154 35.17 -12.12 -10.78
N THR A 155 35.71 -11.99 -12.00
CA THR A 155 36.84 -12.81 -12.47
C THR A 155 38.21 -12.31 -11.98
N GLY A 156 38.31 -11.04 -11.56
CA GLY A 156 39.55 -10.43 -11.06
C GLY A 156 39.73 -10.51 -9.54
N ASP A 157 40.51 -9.58 -8.96
CA ASP A 157 40.73 -9.50 -7.51
C ASP A 157 39.66 -8.70 -6.77
N VAL A 158 38.89 -7.88 -7.48
CA VAL A 158 37.79 -7.07 -6.93
C VAL A 158 36.58 -7.10 -7.84
N PRO A 159 35.34 -7.06 -7.30
CA PRO A 159 34.14 -6.95 -8.12
C PRO A 159 34.15 -5.66 -8.93
N LYS A 160 33.90 -5.75 -10.24
CA LYS A 160 33.81 -4.58 -11.14
C LYS A 160 32.46 -4.55 -11.83
N LEU A 161 31.90 -3.36 -12.01
CA LEU A 161 30.69 -3.22 -12.82
C LEU A 161 31.02 -3.56 -14.28
N ALA A 162 30.31 -4.54 -14.84
CA ALA A 162 30.42 -4.93 -16.24
C ALA A 162 29.41 -4.15 -17.10
N GLU A 163 28.14 -4.15 -16.69
CA GLU A 163 27.03 -3.57 -17.46
C GLU A 163 25.79 -3.39 -16.56
N HIS A 164 24.76 -2.72 -17.08
CA HIS A 164 23.42 -2.69 -16.50
C HIS A 164 22.41 -3.34 -17.43
N ILE A 165 21.57 -4.22 -16.90
CA ILE A 165 20.39 -4.74 -17.58
C ILE A 165 19.13 -4.04 -17.08
N GLU A 166 18.11 -4.03 -17.93
CA GLU A 166 16.79 -3.57 -17.52
C GLU A 166 16.22 -4.53 -16.48
N ALA A 167 15.99 -4.01 -15.27
CA ALA A 167 15.33 -4.72 -14.19
C ALA A 167 14.16 -3.86 -13.69
N GLY A 168 12.98 -4.45 -13.64
CA GLY A 168 11.76 -3.78 -13.26
C GLY A 168 10.96 -4.58 -12.23
N ARG A 169 9.85 -3.99 -11.79
CA ARG A 169 8.84 -4.69 -11.00
C ARG A 169 7.63 -4.95 -11.86
N THR A 170 7.10 -6.15 -11.72
CA THR A 170 5.77 -6.52 -12.23
C THR A 170 4.85 -6.68 -11.04
N TYR A 171 3.68 -6.09 -11.10
CA TYR A 171 2.65 -6.21 -10.07
C TYR A 171 1.58 -7.19 -10.52
N LEU A 172 1.09 -8.00 -9.59
CA LEU A 172 -0.13 -8.78 -9.78
C LEU A 172 -1.31 -7.91 -9.36
N ASP A 173 -2.13 -7.51 -10.32
CA ASP A 173 -3.31 -6.69 -10.14
C ASP A 173 -4.56 -7.52 -10.43
N GLY A 174 -5.20 -8.00 -9.36
CA GLY A 174 -6.24 -9.02 -9.45
C GLY A 174 -5.69 -10.33 -10.01
N SER A 175 -6.05 -10.64 -11.26
CA SER A 175 -5.60 -11.84 -11.98
C SER A 175 -4.59 -11.54 -13.10
N VAL A 176 -4.22 -10.27 -13.30
CA VAL A 176 -3.38 -9.84 -14.43
C VAL A 176 -2.07 -9.26 -13.92
N LEU A 177 -0.99 -9.50 -14.67
CA LEU A 177 0.30 -8.88 -14.42
C LEU A 177 0.38 -7.53 -15.14
N ILE A 178 0.79 -6.49 -14.43
CA ILE A 178 1.04 -5.15 -14.97
C ILE A 178 2.45 -4.69 -14.64
N GLY A 179 3.06 -3.90 -15.52
CA GLY A 179 4.33 -3.23 -15.24
C GLY A 179 4.17 -2.14 -14.18
N ALA A 180 5.20 -1.95 -13.35
CA ALA A 180 5.18 -0.91 -12.32
C ALA A 180 5.07 0.52 -12.89
N LEU A 181 5.43 0.72 -14.16
CA LEU A 181 5.42 2.01 -14.84
C LEU A 181 4.26 2.18 -15.84
N ASP A 182 3.36 1.20 -15.97
CA ASP A 182 2.23 1.21 -16.91
C ASP A 182 1.16 2.27 -16.58
N GLY A 183 1.33 3.00 -15.47
CA GLY A 183 0.44 4.10 -15.08
C GLY A 183 -0.83 3.68 -14.33
N VAL A 184 -1.20 2.39 -14.33
CA VAL A 184 -2.41 1.89 -13.63
C VAL A 184 -2.41 2.27 -12.14
N VAL A 185 -1.33 1.92 -11.41
CA VAL A 185 -1.19 2.26 -9.98
C VAL A 185 -1.09 3.77 -9.78
N ARG A 186 -0.39 4.48 -10.67
CA ARG A 186 -0.25 5.94 -10.62
C ARG A 186 -1.60 6.65 -10.76
N ASN A 187 -2.47 6.17 -11.65
CA ASN A 187 -3.80 6.71 -11.86
C ASN A 187 -4.68 6.46 -10.63
N ARG A 188 -4.62 5.27 -10.02
CA ARG A 188 -5.31 5.00 -8.74
C ARG A 188 -4.89 5.96 -7.63
N ILE A 189 -3.58 6.20 -7.47
CA ILE A 189 -3.07 7.14 -6.47
C ILE A 189 -3.57 8.57 -6.74
N ARG A 190 -3.55 9.01 -8.00
CA ARG A 190 -4.09 10.33 -8.38
C ARG A 190 -5.57 10.45 -8.04
N MET A 191 -6.39 9.47 -8.39
CA MET A 191 -7.82 9.47 -8.05
C MET A 191 -8.03 9.46 -6.53
N ALA A 192 -7.27 8.65 -5.78
CA ALA A 192 -7.38 8.58 -4.32
C ALA A 192 -7.01 9.90 -3.62
N LEU A 193 -6.02 10.64 -4.15
CA LEU A 193 -5.57 11.91 -3.56
C LEU A 193 -6.43 13.11 -4.00
N ASN A 194 -6.76 13.16 -5.28
CA ASN A 194 -7.35 14.33 -5.93
C ASN A 194 -8.85 14.22 -6.21
N GLY A 195 -9.43 13.01 -6.14
CA GLY A 195 -10.79 12.76 -6.61
C GLY A 195 -10.90 12.74 -8.14
N LEU A 196 -12.12 12.49 -8.61
CA LEU A 196 -12.51 12.44 -10.02
C LEU A 196 -13.73 13.34 -10.24
N ALA A 197 -13.72 14.08 -11.35
CA ALA A 197 -14.87 14.79 -11.88
C ALA A 197 -15.17 14.28 -13.29
N MET A 198 -16.38 13.78 -13.50
CA MET A 198 -16.87 13.38 -14.81
C MET A 198 -17.82 14.46 -15.34
N VAL A 199 -17.44 15.09 -16.44
CA VAL A 199 -18.24 16.11 -17.11
C VAL A 199 -18.89 15.51 -18.33
N THR A 200 -20.20 15.67 -18.47
CA THR A 200 -20.94 15.26 -19.66
C THR A 200 -21.55 16.48 -20.33
N VAL A 201 -21.35 16.60 -21.64
CA VAL A 201 -21.93 17.65 -22.47
C VAL A 201 -22.60 17.01 -23.67
N ILE A 202 -23.83 17.43 -23.97
CA ILE A 202 -24.57 17.01 -25.15
C ILE A 202 -24.51 18.16 -26.17
N MET A 203 -24.20 17.84 -27.41
CA MET A 203 -24.15 18.78 -28.53
C MET A 203 -25.18 18.38 -29.57
N ASP A 204 -25.85 19.36 -30.16
CA ASP A 204 -26.74 19.15 -31.31
C ASP A 204 -25.95 18.97 -32.62
N GLU A 205 -26.70 18.76 -33.70
CA GLU A 205 -26.16 18.57 -35.06
C GLU A 205 -25.45 19.83 -35.62
N GLN A 206 -25.67 21.00 -35.01
CA GLN A 206 -25.08 22.27 -35.41
C GLN A 206 -23.86 22.66 -34.56
N ASP A 207 -23.36 21.74 -33.73
CA ASP A 207 -22.31 21.93 -32.73
C ASP A 207 -22.67 22.99 -31.67
N GLN A 208 -23.95 23.09 -31.29
CA GLN A 208 -24.39 23.89 -30.15
C GLN A 208 -24.62 23.00 -28.92
N PRO A 209 -24.30 23.49 -27.71
CA PRO A 209 -24.61 22.77 -26.48
C PRO A 209 -26.13 22.62 -26.34
N LEU A 210 -26.57 21.40 -26.06
CA LEU A 210 -27.97 21.06 -25.85
C LEU A 210 -28.20 20.82 -24.35
N GLY A 211 -28.72 21.83 -23.67
CA GLY A 211 -28.93 21.80 -22.22
C GLY A 211 -27.67 22.16 -21.42
N GLU A 212 -27.73 21.92 -20.11
CA GLU A 212 -26.66 22.25 -19.18
C GLU A 212 -25.58 21.16 -19.16
N ALA A 213 -24.34 21.55 -18.87
CA ALA A 213 -23.28 20.59 -18.58
C ALA A 213 -23.62 19.83 -17.29
N TRP A 214 -23.41 18.52 -17.27
CA TRP A 214 -23.64 17.68 -16.09
C TRP A 214 -22.31 17.26 -15.46
N VAL A 215 -22.19 17.35 -14.14
CA VAL A 215 -20.96 16.99 -13.41
C VAL A 215 -21.22 15.98 -12.30
N GLU A 216 -20.61 14.80 -12.44
CA GLU A 216 -20.59 13.79 -11.38
C GLU A 216 -19.22 13.80 -10.67
N LEU A 217 -19.25 13.88 -9.34
CA LEU A 217 -18.04 13.97 -8.51
C LEU A 217 -17.84 12.69 -7.70
N MET A 218 -16.62 12.13 -7.73
CA MET A 218 -16.24 10.97 -6.91
C MET A 218 -15.00 11.28 -6.08
N GLY A 219 -15.07 11.05 -4.77
CA GLY A 219 -13.95 11.29 -3.85
C GLY A 219 -13.63 12.78 -3.64
N LEU A 220 -14.61 13.66 -3.89
CA LEU A 220 -14.53 15.10 -3.67
C LEU A 220 -15.59 15.54 -2.64
N PRO A 221 -15.39 16.66 -1.93
CA PRO A 221 -16.40 17.24 -1.07
C PRO A 221 -17.66 17.63 -1.85
N GLU A 222 -18.83 17.48 -1.22
CA GLU A 222 -20.12 17.91 -1.79
C GLU A 222 -20.23 19.43 -1.87
N THR A 223 -19.62 20.16 -0.91
CA THR A 223 -19.70 21.62 -0.82
C THR A 223 -18.33 22.29 -0.85
N GLY A 224 -18.26 23.44 -1.52
CA GLY A 224 -17.09 24.31 -1.56
C GLY A 224 -17.00 25.27 -0.37
N LYS A 225 -15.94 26.09 -0.32
CA LYS A 225 -15.75 27.12 0.73
C LYS A 225 -16.90 28.12 0.81
N GLY A 226 -17.63 28.35 -0.28
CA GLY A 226 -18.82 29.20 -0.31
C GLY A 226 -20.08 28.54 0.26
N GLY A 227 -20.02 27.30 0.73
CA GLY A 227 -21.20 26.53 1.18
C GLY A 227 -22.14 26.09 0.05
N ARG A 228 -21.81 26.42 -1.20
CA ARG A 228 -22.54 26.00 -2.39
C ARG A 228 -22.16 24.57 -2.76
N ASN A 229 -23.09 23.85 -3.38
CA ASN A 229 -22.82 22.53 -3.93
C ASN A 229 -21.76 22.65 -5.04
N LEU A 230 -20.68 21.88 -4.93
CA LEU A 230 -19.55 21.96 -5.85
C LEU A 230 -19.93 21.52 -7.28
N ALA A 231 -20.78 20.50 -7.42
CA ALA A 231 -21.24 20.03 -8.72
C ALA A 231 -22.04 21.15 -9.41
N GLU A 232 -23.02 21.73 -8.74
CA GLU A 232 -23.84 22.83 -9.28
C GLU A 232 -22.98 24.04 -9.70
N VAL A 233 -21.96 24.40 -8.91
CA VAL A 233 -21.04 25.50 -9.27
C VAL A 233 -20.25 25.17 -10.54
N LEU A 234 -19.77 23.93 -10.67
CA LEU A 234 -19.05 23.48 -11.85
C LEU A 234 -19.97 23.43 -13.08
N GLU A 235 -21.18 22.90 -12.95
CA GLU A 235 -22.19 22.84 -14.02
C GLU A 235 -22.54 24.24 -14.52
N THR A 236 -22.75 25.19 -13.62
CA THR A 236 -23.01 26.60 -13.93
C THR A 236 -21.87 27.20 -14.75
N GLU A 237 -20.63 27.14 -14.23
CA GLU A 237 -19.45 27.74 -14.89
C GLU A 237 -19.15 27.09 -16.25
N LEU A 238 -19.34 25.77 -16.36
CA LEU A 238 -19.14 25.05 -17.62
C LEU A 238 -20.22 25.40 -18.65
N THR A 239 -21.47 25.53 -18.22
CA THR A 239 -22.58 25.93 -19.10
C THR A 239 -22.38 27.36 -19.61
N GLU A 240 -22.06 28.30 -18.72
CA GLU A 240 -21.75 29.69 -19.12
C GLU A 240 -20.58 29.77 -20.11
N PHE A 241 -19.54 28.95 -19.90
CA PHE A 241 -18.42 28.86 -20.84
C PHE A 241 -18.85 28.32 -22.22
N LEU A 242 -19.67 27.27 -22.25
CA LEU A 242 -20.14 26.66 -23.49
C LEU A 242 -21.05 27.60 -24.29
N ASP A 243 -21.96 28.31 -23.62
CA ASP A 243 -22.85 29.30 -24.24
C ASP A 243 -22.08 30.50 -24.83
N GLY A 244 -20.98 30.89 -24.19
CA GLY A 244 -20.09 31.96 -24.66
C GLY A 244 -19.03 31.51 -25.68
N ALA A 245 -18.87 30.22 -25.92
CA ALA A 245 -17.78 29.69 -26.73
C ALA A 245 -18.01 29.89 -28.24
N GLY A 246 -16.96 30.28 -28.96
CA GLY A 246 -17.03 30.43 -30.41
C GLY A 246 -17.16 29.09 -31.13
N ARG A 247 -17.86 29.09 -32.27
CA ARG A 247 -18.13 27.89 -33.09
C ARG A 247 -16.89 27.05 -33.44
N LYS A 248 -15.72 27.69 -33.61
CA LYS A 248 -14.44 27.01 -33.90
C LYS A 248 -13.91 26.16 -32.73
N LEU A 249 -14.26 26.51 -31.50
CA LEU A 249 -13.93 25.72 -30.32
C LEU A 249 -14.94 24.60 -30.15
N LEU A 250 -16.24 24.91 -30.27
CA LEU A 250 -17.34 23.95 -30.09
C LEU A 250 -17.33 22.82 -31.13
N SER A 251 -16.78 23.03 -32.33
CA SER A 251 -16.66 21.98 -33.36
C SER A 251 -15.40 21.11 -33.23
N ASN A 252 -14.56 21.34 -32.21
CA ASN A 252 -13.31 20.59 -32.01
C ASN A 252 -13.28 19.94 -30.62
N ASP A 253 -13.47 18.62 -30.59
CA ASP A 253 -13.58 17.85 -29.35
C ASP A 253 -12.32 17.96 -28.47
N ASP A 254 -11.11 17.91 -29.05
CA ASP A 254 -9.85 18.02 -28.28
C ASP A 254 -9.73 19.37 -27.57
N LYS A 255 -10.07 20.47 -28.26
CA LYS A 255 -10.05 21.81 -27.67
C LYS A 255 -11.11 21.99 -26.59
N MET A 256 -12.26 21.38 -26.78
CA MET A 256 -13.34 21.42 -25.82
C MET A 256 -12.98 20.61 -24.56
N ASP A 257 -12.41 19.40 -24.72
CA ASP A 257 -11.87 18.61 -23.60
C ASP A 257 -10.85 19.41 -22.80
N GLU A 258 -9.84 20.00 -23.47
CA GLU A 258 -8.81 20.79 -22.81
C GLU A 258 -9.39 21.98 -22.04
N ALA A 259 -10.35 22.70 -22.64
CA ALA A 259 -10.98 23.86 -22.03
C ALA A 259 -11.83 23.49 -20.81
N LEU A 260 -12.74 22.52 -20.94
CA LEU A 260 -13.60 22.06 -19.86
C LEU A 260 -12.77 21.48 -18.71
N ARG A 261 -11.75 20.66 -19.02
CA ARG A 261 -10.80 20.12 -18.02
C ARG A 261 -10.08 21.23 -17.27
N LYS A 262 -9.70 22.32 -17.95
CA LYS A 262 -9.03 23.46 -17.31
C LYS A 262 -9.96 24.20 -16.35
N ILE A 263 -11.21 24.46 -16.75
CA ILE A 263 -12.23 25.13 -15.94
C ILE A 263 -12.51 24.32 -14.68
N VAL A 264 -12.81 23.02 -14.82
CA VAL A 264 -13.07 22.13 -13.67
C VAL A 264 -11.93 22.17 -12.66
N ARG A 265 -10.68 22.08 -13.15
CA ARG A 265 -9.50 22.09 -12.27
C ARG A 265 -9.26 23.44 -11.62
N GLN A 266 -9.63 24.55 -12.26
CA GLN A 266 -9.51 25.88 -11.70
C GLN A 266 -10.58 26.11 -10.62
N VAL A 267 -11.85 25.91 -10.95
CA VAL A 267 -12.98 26.08 -10.01
C VAL A 267 -12.81 25.17 -8.80
N SER A 268 -12.46 23.89 -9.01
CA SER A 268 -12.16 22.97 -7.89
C SER A 268 -10.99 23.46 -7.03
N MET A 269 -9.95 24.05 -7.62
CA MET A 269 -8.83 24.58 -6.86
C MET A 269 -9.26 25.77 -5.98
N GLU A 270 -10.14 26.62 -6.50
CA GLU A 270 -10.64 27.80 -5.79
C GLU A 270 -11.58 27.39 -4.64
N GLU A 271 -12.57 26.54 -4.94
CA GLU A 271 -13.61 26.11 -4.01
C GLU A 271 -13.12 25.12 -2.95
N ILE A 272 -12.27 24.15 -3.32
CA ILE A 272 -11.85 23.05 -2.41
C ILE A 272 -10.33 22.86 -2.29
N GLY A 273 -9.51 23.64 -3.00
CA GLY A 273 -8.05 23.55 -2.92
C GLY A 273 -7.46 22.27 -3.55
N LYS A 274 -8.24 21.57 -4.39
CA LYS A 274 -7.80 20.35 -5.08
C LYS A 274 -8.00 20.44 -6.58
N LYS A 275 -7.17 19.72 -7.34
CA LYS A 275 -7.27 19.60 -8.80
C LYS A 275 -7.61 18.16 -9.16
N PRO A 276 -8.90 17.82 -9.34
CA PRO A 276 -9.30 16.45 -9.61
C PRO A 276 -8.78 15.94 -10.96
N GLU A 277 -8.75 14.62 -11.10
CA GLU A 277 -8.72 14.02 -12.43
C GLU A 277 -10.06 14.30 -13.11
N VAL A 278 -10.03 14.68 -14.39
CA VAL A 278 -11.23 15.06 -15.14
C VAL A 278 -11.41 14.14 -16.34
N ILE A 279 -12.60 13.59 -16.49
CA ILE A 279 -13.04 12.87 -17.69
C ILE A 279 -14.14 13.73 -18.32
N VAL A 280 -13.97 14.12 -19.58
CA VAL A 280 -14.99 14.82 -20.34
C VAL A 280 -15.61 13.84 -21.34
N VAL A 281 -16.94 13.79 -21.36
CA VAL A 281 -17.72 12.99 -22.30
C VAL A 281 -18.54 13.96 -23.14
N VAL A 282 -18.23 14.01 -24.43
CA VAL A 282 -18.94 14.84 -25.41
C VAL A 282 -19.81 13.92 -26.26
N SER A 283 -21.13 14.11 -26.18
CA SER A 283 -22.10 13.35 -26.98
C SER A 283 -22.67 14.25 -28.06
N ARG A 284 -22.32 14.01 -29.33
CA ARG A 284 -22.88 14.73 -30.48
C ARG A 284 -24.07 13.97 -31.04
N LEU A 285 -25.20 14.66 -31.19
CA LEU A 285 -26.33 14.13 -31.95
C LEU A 285 -25.96 14.12 -33.44
N ALA A 286 -26.11 12.97 -34.07
CA ALA A 286 -25.98 12.84 -35.52
C ALA A 286 -27.37 12.96 -36.16
N ALA A 287 -27.46 13.72 -37.25
CA ALA A 287 -28.63 13.70 -38.11
C ALA A 287 -28.77 12.30 -38.72
N GLU A 288 -29.97 11.70 -38.62
CA GLU A 288 -30.35 10.55 -39.45
C GLU A 288 -30.53 10.95 -40.92
#